data_AF-A0A3M1ENZ9-F1
#
_entry.id   AF-A0A3M1ENZ9-F1
#
_cell.length_a   1.000
_cell.length_b   1.000
_cell.length_c   1.000
_cell.angle_alpha   90.00
_cell.angle_beta   90.00
_cell.angle_gamma   90.00
#
_symmetry.space_group_name_H-M   'P 1'
#
loop_
_entity.id
_entity.type
_entity.pdbx_description
1 polymer ?
#
loop_
_entity_poly.entity_id
_entity_poly.type
_entity_poly.pdbx_seq_one_letter_code
_entity_poly.pdbx_strand_id
1 'polypeptide(L)' 'MKLRMRLEAEELCQMAHRYQEAGELDTAIEFYRRSIERCPTAEAYTRLAWSYACQECYEEAIEACKTAISLDPECG' A
#
# COMPACT_ATOMS: atom_id res chain seq x y z
N MET A 1 -18.00 0.42 -13.96
CA MET A 1 -17.59 1.22 -12.77
C MET A 1 -16.49 0.52 -11.96
N LYS A 2 -16.65 -0.75 -11.53
CA LYS A 2 -15.63 -1.48 -10.75
C LYS A 2 -14.24 -1.60 -11.42
N LEU A 3 -14.18 -1.82 -12.73
CA LEU A 3 -12.90 -1.94 -13.45
C LEU A 3 -12.09 -0.63 -13.45
N ARG A 4 -12.76 0.52 -13.53
CA ARG A 4 -12.11 1.83 -13.52
C ARG A 4 -11.46 2.14 -12.16
N MET A 5 -12.16 1.81 -11.07
CA MET A 5 -11.62 1.96 -9.71
C MET A 5 -10.40 1.07 -9.47
N ARG A 6 -10.41 -0.15 -10.01
CA ARG A 6 -9.27 -1.07 -9.90
C ARG A 6 -8.06 -0.59 -10.69
N LEU A 7 -8.26 -0.12 -11.93
CA LEU A 7 -7.18 0.46 -12.74
C LEU A 7 -6.57 1.70 -12.07
N GLU A 8 -7.41 2.61 -11.56
CA GLU A 8 -6.94 3.81 -10.83
C GLU A 8 -6.15 3.43 -9.57
N ALA A 9 -6.61 2.42 -8.81
CA ALA A 9 -5.88 1.92 -7.65
C ALA A 9 -4.51 1.35 -8.03
N GLU A 10 -4.44 0.61 -9.14
CA GLU A 10 -3.19 0.00 -9.63
C GLU A 10 -2.20 1.07 -10.09
N GLU A 11 -2.65 2.09 -10.82
CA GLU A 11 -1.83 3.25 -11.21
C GLU A 11 -1.27 3.98 -9.98
N LEU A 12 -2.12 4.25 -8.97
CA LEU A 12 -1.69 4.87 -7.71
C LEU A 12 -0.67 4.00 -6.96
N CYS A 13 -0.86 2.67 -6.94
CA CYS A 13 0.07 1.72 -6.32
C CYS A 13 1.43 1.70 -7.04
N GLN A 14 1.42 1.75 -8.37
CA GLN A 14 2.65 1.82 -9.17
C GLN A 14 3.38 3.15 -8.96
N MET A 15 2.66 4.28 -8.88
CA MET A 15 3.27 5.57 -8.53
C MET A 15 3.90 5.55 -7.13
N ALA A 16 3.17 5.04 -6.14
CA ALA A 16 3.66 4.87 -4.78
C ALA A 16 4.97 4.05 -4.74
N HIS A 17 5.01 2.94 -5.49
CA HIS A 17 6.19 2.08 -5.57
C HIS A 17 7.42 2.83 -6.10
N ARG A 18 7.24 3.65 -7.13
CA ARG A 18 8.35 4.45 -7.68
C ARG A 18 8.89 5.47 -6.68
N TYR A 19 8.01 6.12 -5.89
CA TYR A 19 8.44 6.99 -4.80
C TYR A 19 9.15 6.22 -3.69
N GLN A 20 8.65 5.01 -3.37
CA GLN A 20 9.27 4.13 -2.38
C GLN A 20 10.69 3.71 -2.82
N GLU A 21 10.88 3.32 -4.07
CA GLU A 21 12.19 2.98 -4.65
C GLU A 21 13.14 4.18 -4.68
N ALA A 22 12.61 5.40 -4.78
CA ALA A 22 13.37 6.64 -4.69
C ALA A 22 13.70 7.07 -3.24
N GLY A 23 13.16 6.36 -2.24
CA GLY A 23 13.31 6.70 -0.81
C GLY A 23 12.39 7.84 -0.34
N GLU A 24 11.48 8.32 -1.19
CA GLU A 24 10.47 9.32 -0.84
C GLU A 24 9.28 8.65 -0.13
N LEU A 25 9.54 8.14 1.08
CA LEU A 25 8.62 7.26 1.81
C LEU A 25 7.29 7.94 2.18
N ASP A 26 7.30 9.22 2.59
CA ASP A 26 6.06 9.95 2.92
C ASP A 26 5.12 10.05 1.71
N THR A 27 5.68 10.35 0.54
CA THR A 27 4.92 10.43 -0.71
C THR A 27 4.43 9.05 -1.15
N ALA A 28 5.26 8.01 -1.00
CA ALA A 28 4.84 6.65 -1.25
C ALA A 28 3.64 6.25 -0.38
N ILE A 29 3.68 6.55 0.92
CA ILE A 29 2.59 6.29 1.88
C ILE A 29 1.30 7.01 1.45
N GLU A 30 1.38 8.27 1.04
CA GLU A 30 0.21 9.01 0.55
C GLU A 30 -0.44 8.32 -0.66
N PHE A 31 0.36 7.94 -1.66
CA PHE A 31 -0.15 7.28 -2.85
C PHE A 31 -0.69 5.87 -2.57
N TYR A 32 -0.05 5.11 -1.67
CA TYR A 32 -0.59 3.81 -1.23
C TYR A 32 -1.94 3.97 -0.54
N ARG A 33 -2.10 4.95 0.37
CA ARG A 33 -3.40 5.24 1.00
C ARG A 33 -4.48 5.57 -0.02
N ARG A 34 -4.16 6.41 -1.02
CA ARG A 34 -5.09 6.73 -2.11
C ARG A 34 -5.44 5.52 -2.97
N SER A 35 -4.49 4.63 -3.23
CA SER A 35 -4.74 3.35 -3.92
C SER A 35 -5.74 2.51 -3.12
N ILE A 36 -5.53 2.37 -1.81
CA ILE A 36 -6.38 1.62 -0.89
C ILE A 36 -7.81 2.21 -0.82
N GLU A 37 -7.94 3.54 -0.80
CA GLU A 37 -9.24 4.23 -0.84
C GLU A 37 -10.03 3.92 -2.12
N ARG A 38 -9.34 3.67 -3.24
CA ARG A 38 -9.96 3.31 -4.52
C ARG A 38 -10.29 1.83 -4.59
N CYS A 39 -9.36 0.97 -4.23
CA CYS A 39 -9.55 -0.46 -4.15
C CYS A 39 -8.55 -1.06 -3.14
N PRO A 40 -8.99 -1.52 -1.96
CA PRO A 40 -8.10 -2.14 -1.00
C PRO A 40 -7.60 -3.49 -1.54
N THR A 41 -6.29 -3.69 -1.54
CA THR A 41 -5.64 -4.94 -1.96
C THR A 41 -4.55 -5.32 -0.96
N ALA A 42 -4.30 -6.62 -0.81
CA ALA A 42 -3.24 -7.11 0.05
C ALA A 42 -1.85 -6.57 -0.37
N GLU A 43 -1.61 -6.45 -1.69
CA GLU A 43 -0.38 -5.84 -2.21
C GLU A 43 -0.18 -4.39 -1.75
N ALA A 44 -1.21 -3.54 -1.87
CA ALA A 44 -1.09 -2.13 -1.49
C ALA A 44 -0.84 -1.98 0.03
N TYR A 45 -1.50 -2.80 0.85
CA TYR A 45 -1.25 -2.83 2.30
C TYR A 45 0.14 -3.35 2.64
N THR A 46 0.65 -4.36 1.92
CA THR A 46 2.00 -4.90 2.14
C THR A 46 3.08 -3.86 1.85
N ARG A 47 2.94 -3.13 0.73
CA ARG A 47 3.90 -2.08 0.36
C ARG A 47 3.80 -0.86 1.29
N LEU A 48 2.59 -0.52 1.73
CA LEU A 48 2.37 0.48 2.77
C LEU A 48 3.05 0.08 4.08
N ALA A 49 2.90 -1.18 4.50
CA ALA A 49 3.54 -1.70 5.71
C ALA A 49 5.06 -1.61 5.63
N TRP A 50 5.64 -1.99 4.50
CA TRP A 50 7.08 -1.84 4.27
C TRP A 50 7.51 -0.37 4.33
N SER A 51 6.76 0.54 3.72
CA SER A 51 7.06 1.97 3.77
C SER A 51 7.06 2.52 5.20
N TYR A 52 6.08 2.11 6.03
CA TYR A 52 6.06 2.44 7.46
C TYR A 52 7.23 1.83 8.22
N ALA A 53 7.59 0.57 7.95
CA ALA A 53 8.73 -0.08 8.60
C ALA A 53 10.06 0.62 8.28
N CYS A 54 10.24 1.11 7.05
CA CYS A 54 11.41 1.91 6.67
C CYS A 54 11.48 3.26 7.41
N GLN A 55 10.35 3.79 7.89
CA GLN A 55 10.29 4.99 8.73
C GLN A 55 10.28 4.68 10.23
N GLU A 56 10.49 3.41 10.62
CA GLU A 56 10.44 2.94 12.00
C GLU A 56 9.04 3.11 12.66
N CYS A 57 7.99 3.31 11.87
CA CYS A 57 6.58 3.33 12.29
C CYS A 57 6.05 1.90 12.39
N TYR A 58 6.54 1.14 13.37
CA TYR A 58 6.31 -0.30 13.46
C TYR A 58 4.85 -0.65 13.80
N GLU A 59 4.16 0.16 14.60
CA GLU A 59 2.75 -0.06 14.91
C GLU A 59 1.89 0.00 13.65
N GLU A 60 2.05 1.04 12.83
CA GLU A 60 1.31 1.19 11.57
C GLU A 60 1.69 0.09 10.56
N ALA A 61 2.96 -0.30 10.51
CA ALA A 61 3.41 -1.40 9.67
C ALA A 61 2.71 -2.73 10.04
N ILE A 62 2.63 -3.04 11.34
CA ILE A 62 1.97 -4.26 11.84
C ILE A 62 0.48 -4.25 11.48
N GLU A 63 -0.22 -3.14 11.70
CA GLU A 63 -1.65 -3.04 11.38
C GLU A 63 -1.91 -3.16 9.87
N ALA A 64 -1.04 -2.60 9.03
CA ALA A 64 -1.11 -2.76 7.59
C ALA A 64 -0.86 -4.22 7.16
N CYS A 65 0.14 -4.91 7.72
CA CYS A 65 0.38 -6.34 7.48
C CYS A 65 -0.80 -7.21 7.89
N LYS A 66 -1.39 -6.99 9.08
CA LYS A 66 -2.60 -7.71 9.52
C LYS A 66 -3.75 -7.53 8.54
N THR A 67 -3.90 -6.32 8.01
CA THR A 67 -4.95 -6.03 7.02
C THR A 67 -4.67 -6.75 5.70
N ALA A 68 -3.41 -6.78 5.23
CA ALA A 68 -3.03 -7.53 4.03
C ALA A 68 -3.37 -9.01 4.15
N ILE A 69 -2.97 -9.65 5.26
CA ILE A 69 -3.27 -11.07 5.56
C ILE A 69 -4.78 -11.32 5.64
N SER A 70 -5.54 -10.36 6.18
CA SER A 70 -7.00 -10.48 6.27
C SER A 70 -7.67 -10.41 4.89
N LEU A 71 -7.09 -9.69 3.93
CA LEU A 71 -7.58 -9.58 2.55
C LEU A 71 -7.16 -10.77 1.69
N ASP A 72 -5.94 -11.25 1.88
CA ASP A 72 -5.37 -12.41 1.20
C ASP A 72 -4.48 -13.19 2.19
N PRO A 73 -4.97 -14.31 2.73
CA PRO A 73 -4.22 -15.12 3.69
C PRO A 73 -2.93 -15.74 3.14
N GLU A 74 -2.76 -15.80 1.81
CA GLU A 74 -1.52 -16.26 1.17
C GLU A 74 -0.50 -15.13 0.99
N CYS A 75 -0.90 -13.88 1.26
CA CYS A 75 -0.01 -12.72 1.28
C CYS A 75 0.77 -12.69 2.60
N GLY A 76 1.91 -13.38 2.62
CA GLY A 76 2.87 -13.42 3.72
C GLY A 76 4.28 -13.70 3.24
#